data_AF-A0A969DP44-F1
#
_entry.id   AF-A0A969DP44-F1
#
_cell.length_a   1.000
_cell.length_b   1.000
_cell.length_c   1.000
_cell.angle_alpha   90.00
_cell.angle_beta   90.00
_cell.angle_gamma   90.00
#
_symmetry.space_group_name_H-M   'P 1'
#
loop_
_entity.id
_entity.type
_entity.pdbx_description
1 polymer ?
#
loop_
_entity_poly.entity_id
_entity_poly.type
_entity_poly.pdbx_seq_one_letter_code
_entity_poly.pdbx_strand_id
1 'polypeptide(L)'
;MPSTTIDKLNRLKAQLEQCNNQTAALLLKRTIAKLESQLQIEQLTTLSAKATGKEAPITLQANTQHQFPAQNQVEEKPKAAPQQRTAQPSAAKSKPREHPPEKQPLLSGNGTHQGWCRIPGIIRMQEPAAKGDKSLYFLEVDGLRIKLILNRYSFNRINEILDQPSMVYGYPQIIDGQILSLKFRGIPKQGTDLPEDWSMIGVWRADKQRILIQRDQSRDPEIRIRQHSPLVHEDCLEKLEGGKLYRFMCKREGITVTVVGVEAIVSEEKHPNQTLP
;
A
#
# COMPACT_ATOMS: atom_id res chain seq x y z
N MET A 1 30.33 -18.83 -11.00
CA MET A 1 29.68 -19.81 -10.12
C MET A 1 28.17 -19.67 -10.27
N PRO A 2 27.37 -20.74 -10.15
CA PRO A 2 25.91 -20.62 -10.06
C PRO A 2 25.52 -19.77 -8.85
N SER A 3 24.41 -19.02 -8.95
CA SER A 3 23.86 -18.31 -7.79
C SER A 3 23.18 -19.30 -6.85
N THR A 4 23.36 -19.12 -5.54
CA THR A 4 22.73 -19.95 -4.50
C THR A 4 21.20 -20.00 -4.60
N THR A 5 20.59 -19.00 -5.24
CA THR A 5 19.16 -18.98 -5.61
C THR A 5 18.79 -20.09 -6.59
N ILE A 6 19.65 -20.42 -7.56
CA ILE A 6 19.39 -21.41 -8.62
C ILE A 6 19.40 -22.83 -8.05
N ASP A 7 20.39 -23.17 -7.23
CA ASP A 7 20.47 -24.50 -6.61
C ASP A 7 19.30 -24.77 -5.67
N LYS A 8 18.84 -23.73 -4.95
CA LYS A 8 17.63 -23.76 -4.12
C LYS A 8 16.36 -23.95 -4.96
N LEU A 9 16.28 -23.34 -6.14
CA LEU A 9 15.16 -23.43 -7.08
C LEU A 9 15.07 -24.83 -7.70
N ASN A 10 16.21 -25.41 -8.10
CA ASN A 10 16.29 -26.80 -8.58
C ASN A 10 15.89 -27.81 -7.50
N ARG A 11 16.35 -27.62 -6.26
CA ARG A 11 15.96 -28.46 -5.11
C ARG A 11 14.45 -28.41 -4.84
N LEU A 12 13.83 -27.23 -4.95
CA LEU A 12 12.38 -27.07 -4.77
C LEU A 12 11.57 -27.72 -5.91
N LYS A 13 12.09 -27.70 -7.15
CA LYS A 13 11.47 -28.43 -8.28
C LYS A 13 11.49 -29.95 -8.07
N ALA A 14 12.63 -30.51 -7.68
CA ALA A 14 12.72 -31.94 -7.34
C ALA A 14 11.82 -32.32 -6.15
N GLN A 15 11.67 -31.45 -5.16
CA GLN A 15 10.72 -31.65 -4.06
C GLN A 15 9.26 -31.59 -4.52
N LEU A 16 8.92 -30.80 -5.54
CA LEU A 16 7.57 -30.75 -6.10
C LEU A 16 7.21 -32.04 -6.86
N GLU A 17 8.14 -32.61 -7.62
CA GLU A 17 7.95 -33.88 -8.35
C GLU A 17 7.72 -35.07 -7.41
N GLN A 18 8.22 -35.00 -6.17
CA GLN A 18 8.05 -36.01 -5.13
C GLN A 18 6.89 -35.70 -4.16
N CYS A 19 6.12 -34.63 -4.39
CA CYS A 19 5.13 -34.13 -3.45
C CYS A 19 3.71 -34.69 -3.69
N ASN A 20 3.40 -35.82 -3.07
CA ASN A 20 2.06 -36.45 -3.15
C ASN A 20 0.95 -35.68 -2.40
N ASN A 21 1.26 -34.61 -1.66
CA ASN A 21 0.27 -33.79 -0.96
C ASN A 21 -0.08 -32.55 -1.79
N GLN A 22 -1.35 -32.43 -2.20
CA GLN A 22 -1.83 -31.38 -3.10
C GLN A 22 -1.65 -29.95 -2.55
N THR A 23 -1.87 -29.74 -1.25
CA THR A 23 -1.70 -28.45 -0.57
C THR A 23 -0.22 -28.05 -0.51
N ALA A 24 0.66 -28.99 -0.17
CA ALA A 24 2.11 -28.77 -0.15
C ALA A 24 2.66 -28.54 -1.58
N ALA A 25 2.15 -29.27 -2.58
CA ALA A 25 2.49 -29.06 -3.98
C ALA A 25 2.07 -27.66 -4.48
N LEU A 26 0.91 -27.14 -4.07
CA LEU A 26 0.49 -25.76 -4.33
C LEU A 26 1.42 -24.72 -3.69
N LEU A 27 1.84 -24.94 -2.43
CA LEU A 27 2.79 -24.07 -1.75
C LEU A 27 4.18 -24.11 -2.40
N LEU A 28 4.66 -25.28 -2.83
CA LEU A 28 5.91 -25.45 -3.58
C LEU A 28 5.84 -24.73 -4.93
N LYS A 29 4.78 -24.93 -5.72
CA LYS A 29 4.56 -24.21 -7.00
C LYS A 29 4.60 -22.68 -6.83
N ARG A 30 3.89 -22.14 -5.83
CA ARG A 30 3.91 -20.70 -5.50
C ARG A 30 5.28 -20.21 -5.05
N THR A 31 6.04 -21.03 -4.32
CA THR A 31 7.40 -20.69 -3.87
C THR A 31 8.40 -20.69 -5.03
N ILE A 32 8.31 -21.66 -5.95
CA ILE A 32 9.14 -21.73 -7.17
C ILE A 32 8.88 -20.50 -8.04
N ALA A 33 7.63 -20.20 -8.37
CA ALA A 33 7.27 -19.03 -9.20
C ALA A 33 7.76 -17.70 -8.60
N LYS A 34 7.74 -17.57 -7.26
CA LYS A 34 8.29 -16.40 -6.56
C LYS A 34 9.81 -16.27 -6.70
N LEU A 35 10.54 -17.39 -6.63
CA LEU A 35 12.00 -17.42 -6.83
C LEU A 35 12.39 -17.20 -8.30
N GLU A 36 11.62 -17.75 -9.25
CA GLU A 36 11.81 -17.52 -10.69
C GLU A 36 11.63 -16.03 -11.04
N SER A 37 10.58 -15.39 -10.51
CA SER A 37 10.34 -13.95 -10.66
C SER A 37 11.49 -13.11 -10.05
N GLN A 38 11.98 -13.47 -8.86
CA GLN A 38 13.13 -12.81 -8.25
C GLN A 38 14.41 -12.95 -9.09
N LEU A 39 14.70 -14.17 -9.60
CA LEU A 39 15.85 -14.41 -10.47
C LEU A 39 15.76 -13.63 -11.78
N GLN A 40 14.56 -13.51 -12.37
CA GLN A 40 14.35 -12.74 -13.59
C GLN A 40 14.55 -11.22 -13.37
N ILE A 41 14.14 -10.69 -12.21
CA ILE A 41 14.40 -9.30 -11.81
C ILE A 41 15.90 -9.07 -11.54
N GLU A 42 16.59 -10.03 -10.91
CA GLU A 42 18.04 -9.98 -10.66
C GLU A 42 18.85 -10.05 -11.97
N GLN A 43 18.40 -10.81 -12.97
CA GLN A 43 18.97 -10.83 -14.32
C GLN A 43 18.73 -9.51 -15.07
N LEU A 44 17.50 -8.97 -15.04
CA LEU A 44 17.21 -7.68 -15.68
C LEU A 44 18.01 -6.52 -15.07
N THR A 45 18.19 -6.50 -13.75
CA THR A 45 18.99 -5.47 -13.07
C THR A 45 20.50 -5.64 -13.30
N THR A 46 21.03 -6.87 -13.32
CA THR A 46 22.46 -7.10 -13.65
C THR A 46 22.79 -6.89 -15.13
N LEU A 47 21.84 -7.07 -16.05
CA LEU A 47 21.97 -6.64 -17.44
C LEU A 47 21.94 -5.11 -17.55
N SER A 48 21.01 -4.43 -16.86
CA SER A 48 20.97 -2.96 -16.81
C SER A 48 22.26 -2.36 -16.23
N ALA A 49 22.87 -3.01 -15.22
CA ALA A 49 24.12 -2.58 -14.61
C ALA A 49 25.36 -2.80 -15.51
N LYS A 50 25.26 -3.58 -16.58
CA LYS A 50 26.32 -3.75 -17.60
C LYS A 50 26.23 -2.77 -18.76
N ALA A 51 25.15 -1.98 -18.86
CA ALA A 51 24.93 -1.03 -19.95
C ALA A 51 25.62 0.34 -19.73
N THR A 52 26.04 0.67 -18.51
CA THR A 52 26.69 1.94 -18.15
C THR A 52 28.03 1.69 -17.45
N GLY A 53 29.08 1.52 -18.26
CA GLY A 53 30.46 1.42 -17.78
C GLY A 53 31.24 2.74 -17.91
N LYS A 54 32.16 2.97 -16.97
CA LYS A 54 32.90 4.23 -16.69
C LYS A 54 32.01 5.27 -15.96
N GLU A 55 32.45 5.91 -14.88
CA GLU A 55 33.81 6.04 -14.30
C GLU A 55 33.93 5.56 -12.84
N ALA A 56 35.17 5.49 -12.35
CA ALA A 56 35.63 5.15 -11.00
C ALA A 56 37.02 5.80 -10.80
N PRO A 57 37.59 5.96 -9.58
CA PRO A 57 37.26 5.25 -8.34
C PRO A 57 37.15 6.14 -7.06
N ILE A 58 37.04 5.47 -5.90
CA ILE A 58 37.52 5.81 -4.52
C ILE A 58 36.42 5.83 -3.42
N THR A 59 36.59 5.29 -2.20
CA THR A 59 37.27 4.04 -1.70
C THR A 59 36.72 3.72 -0.28
N LEU A 60 35.98 2.62 -0.11
CA LEU A 60 35.71 1.88 1.16
C LEU A 60 35.10 2.62 2.38
N GLN A 61 34.65 1.79 3.34
CA GLN A 61 34.18 2.10 4.70
C GLN A 61 32.82 2.86 4.76
N ALA A 62 31.78 2.46 5.51
CA ALA A 62 31.59 1.70 6.76
C ALA A 62 31.41 2.57 8.03
N ASN A 63 30.24 2.39 8.63
CA ASN A 63 29.90 2.61 10.05
C ASN A 63 29.58 4.05 10.55
N THR A 64 28.64 4.07 11.51
CA THR A 64 28.42 5.05 12.58
C THR A 64 27.96 6.50 12.33
N GLN A 65 26.93 6.85 13.12
CA GLN A 65 26.72 8.10 13.89
C GLN A 65 26.18 9.38 13.24
N HIS A 66 25.11 9.88 13.87
CA HIS A 66 24.75 11.30 13.88
C HIS A 66 25.83 12.14 14.56
N GLN A 67 26.08 13.35 14.06
CA GLN A 67 26.38 14.50 14.91
C GLN A 67 25.87 15.79 14.26
N PHE A 68 25.29 16.67 15.09
CA PHE A 68 25.18 18.09 14.78
C PHE A 68 26.51 18.78 15.13
N PRO A 69 26.76 19.98 14.61
CA PRO A 69 26.55 21.12 15.50
C PRO A 69 25.71 22.23 14.87
N ALA A 70 25.33 23.22 15.68
CA ALA A 70 24.62 24.43 15.29
C ALA A 70 25.36 25.66 15.85
N GLN A 71 25.16 26.84 15.23
CA GLN A 71 24.91 28.12 15.91
C GLN A 71 24.92 29.31 14.93
N ASN A 72 23.99 30.27 15.14
CA ASN A 72 24.16 31.74 15.08
C ASN A 72 24.65 32.39 13.74
N GLN A 73 24.58 33.70 13.44
CA GLN A 73 23.85 34.92 13.85
C GLN A 73 24.11 35.98 12.73
N VAL A 74 23.36 37.05 12.44
CA VAL A 74 21.99 37.52 12.78
C VAL A 74 21.61 38.67 11.81
N GLU A 75 20.33 39.09 11.76
CA GLU A 75 19.83 40.32 11.08
C GLU A 75 20.04 40.38 9.53
N GLU A 76 19.53 41.34 8.74
CA GLU A 76 18.77 42.59 8.99
C GLU A 76 17.67 42.82 7.90
N LYS A 77 16.96 43.97 7.89
CA LYS A 77 15.79 44.24 7.02
C LYS A 77 15.56 45.73 6.70
N PRO A 78 15.56 46.13 5.40
CA PRO A 78 14.55 47.11 4.92
C PRO A 78 14.09 46.88 3.44
N LYS A 79 13.26 47.73 2.80
CA LYS A 79 11.86 48.17 3.05
C LYS A 79 11.44 49.19 1.93
N ALA A 80 10.41 48.89 1.11
CA ALA A 80 9.85 49.71 -0.01
C ALA A 80 10.81 49.96 -1.22
N ALA A 81 10.44 50.06 -2.52
CA ALA A 81 9.23 50.43 -3.31
C ALA A 81 9.05 51.96 -3.55
N PRO A 82 8.50 52.47 -4.70
CA PRO A 82 7.72 51.80 -5.78
C PRO A 82 7.96 52.29 -7.27
N GLN A 83 7.03 51.90 -8.19
CA GLN A 83 6.55 52.58 -9.45
C GLN A 83 7.24 52.46 -10.85
N GLN A 84 6.55 51.71 -11.73
CA GLN A 84 6.19 51.91 -13.17
C GLN A 84 6.97 52.84 -14.13
N ARG A 85 7.34 52.34 -15.34
CA ARG A 85 6.56 52.53 -16.61
C ARG A 85 7.04 51.66 -17.79
N THR A 86 6.26 51.66 -18.87
CA THR A 86 6.19 50.72 -20.02
C THR A 86 7.26 50.82 -21.12
N ALA A 87 7.66 49.68 -21.69
CA ALA A 87 7.91 49.48 -23.13
C ALA A 87 7.87 47.98 -23.55
N GLN A 88 7.49 47.72 -24.80
CA GLN A 88 7.57 46.43 -25.54
C GLN A 88 8.22 46.74 -26.91
N PRO A 89 8.59 45.75 -27.77
CA PRO A 89 8.55 44.29 -27.61
C PRO A 89 9.89 43.57 -27.87
N SER A 90 9.98 42.28 -27.51
CA SER A 90 10.86 41.31 -28.19
C SER A 90 10.32 39.89 -28.01
N ALA A 91 10.65 38.97 -28.92
CA ALA A 91 10.04 37.66 -29.03
C ALA A 91 10.98 36.50 -28.63
N ALA A 92 10.40 35.29 -28.66
CA ALA A 92 11.01 33.96 -28.55
C ALA A 92 11.15 33.33 -27.14
N LYS A 93 11.06 31.99 -27.14
CA LYS A 93 11.28 31.07 -26.02
C LYS A 93 10.31 31.19 -24.84
N SER A 94 9.02 31.05 -25.16
CA SER A 94 8.09 30.41 -24.22
C SER A 94 8.67 29.05 -23.81
N LYS A 95 9.01 28.90 -22.53
CA LYS A 95 9.27 27.56 -21.95
C LYS A 95 8.00 26.72 -22.16
N PRO A 96 8.10 25.44 -22.54
CA PRO A 96 6.93 24.57 -22.51
C PRO A 96 6.40 24.59 -21.07
N ARG A 97 5.12 24.91 -20.89
CA ARG A 97 4.45 24.66 -19.61
C ARG A 97 4.52 23.16 -19.38
N GLU A 98 5.04 22.75 -18.22
CA GLU A 98 4.81 21.39 -17.74
C GLU A 98 3.30 21.16 -17.76
N HIS A 99 2.88 20.10 -18.45
CA HIS A 99 1.45 19.77 -18.52
C HIS A 99 0.95 19.55 -17.09
N PRO A 100 -0.24 20.07 -16.72
CA PRO A 100 -0.86 19.72 -15.44
C PRO A 100 -0.88 18.19 -15.31
N PRO A 101 -0.48 17.62 -14.16
CA PRO A 101 -0.33 16.18 -14.03
C PRO A 101 -1.64 15.50 -14.42
N GLU A 102 -1.55 14.64 -15.44
CA GLU A 102 -2.71 14.07 -16.12
C GLU A 102 -3.59 13.36 -15.09
N LYS A 103 -4.83 13.86 -14.93
CA LYS A 103 -5.74 13.39 -13.89
C LYS A 103 -6.05 11.92 -14.14
N GLN A 104 -5.52 11.04 -13.29
CA GLN A 104 -5.77 9.60 -13.38
C GLN A 104 -7.29 9.36 -13.45
N PRO A 105 -7.78 8.64 -14.47
CA PRO A 105 -9.21 8.45 -14.66
C PRO A 105 -9.82 7.79 -13.44
N LEU A 106 -11.04 8.19 -13.08
CA LEU A 106 -11.80 7.55 -12.02
C LEU A 106 -12.03 6.07 -12.37
N LEU A 107 -11.79 5.20 -11.42
CA LEU A 107 -12.19 3.81 -11.51
C LEU A 107 -13.73 3.69 -11.48
N SER A 108 -14.24 2.71 -12.22
CA SER A 108 -15.66 2.34 -12.30
C SER A 108 -16.23 2.14 -10.88
N GLY A 109 -17.14 3.02 -10.46
CA GLY A 109 -17.72 3.00 -9.11
C GLY A 109 -17.70 4.32 -8.33
N ASN A 110 -17.27 5.45 -8.92
CA ASN A 110 -17.56 6.83 -8.46
C ASN A 110 -17.71 7.03 -6.94
N GLY A 111 -16.64 6.75 -6.20
CA GLY A 111 -16.54 7.00 -4.74
C GLY A 111 -16.91 5.82 -3.83
N THR A 112 -17.49 4.72 -4.34
CA THR A 112 -17.89 3.56 -3.54
C THR A 112 -16.70 2.71 -3.03
N HIS A 113 -15.48 2.89 -3.55
CA HIS A 113 -14.34 2.05 -3.17
C HIS A 113 -13.86 2.32 -1.73
N GLN A 114 -14.05 1.33 -0.85
CA GLN A 114 -13.59 1.36 0.53
C GLN A 114 -13.06 -0.01 0.94
N GLY A 115 -11.79 -0.09 1.33
CA GLY A 115 -11.23 -1.23 2.05
C GLY A 115 -11.14 -0.92 3.54
N TRP A 116 -11.86 -1.67 4.36
CA TRP A 116 -11.91 -1.50 5.81
C TRP A 116 -12.04 -2.85 6.55
N CYS A 117 -11.70 -2.84 7.84
CA CYS A 117 -11.80 -4.02 8.70
C CYS A 117 -12.10 -3.66 10.15
N ARG A 118 -12.73 -4.60 10.87
CA ARG A 118 -12.78 -4.70 12.33
C ARG A 118 -11.99 -5.93 12.74
N ILE A 119 -10.97 -5.77 13.59
CA ILE A 119 -10.09 -6.86 14.04
C ILE A 119 -10.01 -6.85 15.57
N PRO A 120 -10.25 -7.97 16.28
CA PRO A 120 -9.92 -8.08 17.70
C PRO A 120 -8.40 -8.10 17.87
N GLY A 121 -7.88 -7.41 18.89
CA GLY A 121 -6.46 -7.46 19.22
C GLY A 121 -6.09 -6.54 20.37
N ILE A 122 -4.81 -6.50 20.72
CA ILE A 122 -4.26 -5.62 21.77
C ILE A 122 -3.38 -4.57 21.10
N ILE A 123 -3.65 -3.29 21.33
CA ILE A 123 -2.77 -2.21 20.83
C ILE A 123 -1.60 -2.07 21.79
N ARG A 124 -0.37 -2.21 21.29
CA ARG A 124 0.85 -1.96 22.07
C ARG A 124 1.66 -0.81 21.47
N MET A 125 2.43 -0.15 22.34
CA MET A 125 3.48 0.78 21.97
C MET A 125 4.85 0.09 22.06
N GLN A 126 5.72 0.36 21.09
CA GLN A 126 7.17 0.16 21.20
C GLN A 126 7.82 1.52 21.42
N GLU A 127 8.58 1.65 22.49
CA GLU A 127 9.35 2.85 22.80
C GLU A 127 10.45 3.12 21.74
N PRO A 128 10.79 4.39 21.49
CA PRO A 128 11.84 4.74 20.54
C PRO A 128 13.22 4.25 20.99
N ALA A 129 13.93 3.54 20.12
CA ALA A 129 15.27 3.01 20.41
C ALA A 129 16.35 4.11 20.54
N ALA A 130 16.12 5.28 19.94
CA ALA A 130 17.00 6.45 20.04
C ALA A 130 16.24 7.72 20.43
N LYS A 131 16.92 8.63 21.14
CA LYS A 131 16.36 9.90 21.62
C LYS A 131 16.10 10.86 20.45
N GLY A 132 14.89 10.78 19.89
CA GLY A 132 14.45 11.55 18.72
C GLY A 132 13.52 10.77 17.79
N ASP A 133 13.54 9.43 17.87
CA ASP A 133 12.59 8.58 17.16
C ASP A 133 11.16 8.74 17.70
N LYS A 134 10.19 8.38 16.86
CA LYS A 134 8.76 8.36 17.22
C LYS A 134 8.39 6.95 17.67
N SER A 135 7.68 6.84 18.81
CA SER A 135 7.13 5.57 19.28
C SER A 135 6.34 4.87 18.17
N LEU A 136 6.60 3.59 17.99
CA LEU A 136 5.91 2.77 17.01
C LEU A 136 4.71 2.09 17.68
N TYR A 137 3.58 2.05 16.98
CA TYR A 137 2.37 1.39 17.48
C TYR A 137 2.08 0.17 16.62
N PHE A 138 1.66 -0.92 17.26
CA PHE A 138 1.27 -2.14 16.57
C PHE A 138 0.03 -2.74 17.22
N LEU A 139 -0.76 -3.44 16.41
CA LEU A 139 -1.84 -4.29 16.87
C LEU A 139 -1.31 -5.71 16.97
N GLU A 140 -1.41 -6.30 18.16
CA GLU A 140 -1.09 -7.70 18.40
C GLU A 140 -2.36 -8.54 18.21
N VAL A 141 -2.30 -9.49 17.26
CA VAL A 141 -3.40 -10.37 16.85
C VAL A 141 -2.82 -11.77 16.67
N ASP A 142 -3.38 -12.77 17.36
CA ASP A 142 -2.92 -14.17 17.30
C ASP A 142 -1.40 -14.34 17.56
N GLY A 143 -0.82 -13.48 18.42
CA GLY A 143 0.62 -13.43 18.71
C GLY A 143 1.48 -12.73 17.64
N LEU A 144 0.88 -12.28 16.54
CA LEU A 144 1.54 -11.60 15.42
C LEU A 144 1.33 -10.07 15.50
N ARG A 145 2.24 -9.29 14.92
CA ARG A 145 2.25 -7.82 15.03
C ARG A 145 1.94 -7.13 13.70
N ILE A 146 0.85 -6.37 13.65
CA ILE A 146 0.47 -5.53 12.51
C ILE A 146 0.83 -4.08 12.80
N LYS A 147 1.63 -3.44 11.92
CA LYS A 147 2.02 -2.03 12.09
C LYS A 147 0.82 -1.08 12.02
N LEU A 148 0.59 -0.28 13.06
CA LEU A 148 -0.45 0.76 13.05
C LEU A 148 0.08 2.06 12.44
N ILE A 149 -0.75 2.68 11.59
CA ILE A 149 -0.52 4.01 11.04
C ILE A 149 -1.54 4.96 11.66
N LEU A 150 -1.06 5.82 12.55
CA LEU A 150 -1.88 6.81 13.25
C LEU A 150 -1.93 8.13 12.49
N ASN A 151 -3.00 8.88 12.70
CA ASN A 151 -3.11 10.29 12.34
C ASN A 151 -3.24 11.12 13.63
N ARG A 152 -3.08 12.45 13.56
CA ARG A 152 -3.06 13.32 14.75
C ARG A 152 -4.28 13.18 15.66
N TYR A 153 -5.48 12.98 15.12
CA TYR A 153 -6.71 12.78 15.89
C TYR A 153 -6.76 11.39 16.53
N SER A 154 -6.33 10.36 15.80
CA SER A 154 -6.25 8.99 16.29
C SER A 154 -5.18 8.78 17.36
N PHE A 155 -4.07 9.53 17.32
CA PHE A 155 -2.99 9.43 18.31
C PHE A 155 -3.49 9.73 19.73
N ASN A 156 -4.21 10.85 19.90
CA ASN A 156 -4.74 11.26 21.21
C ASN A 156 -5.65 10.21 21.86
N ARG A 157 -6.33 9.39 21.05
CA ARG A 157 -7.27 8.34 21.50
C ARG A 157 -6.61 7.00 21.82
N ILE A 158 -5.33 6.82 21.50
CA ILE A 158 -4.71 5.49 21.62
C ILE A 158 -4.28 5.18 23.05
N ASN A 159 -3.89 6.21 23.83
CA ASN A 159 -3.39 6.06 25.20
C ASN A 159 -4.46 5.52 26.17
N GLU A 160 -5.74 5.81 25.91
CA GLU A 160 -6.90 5.32 26.69
C GLU A 160 -7.11 3.79 26.55
N ILE A 161 -6.53 3.19 25.49
CA ILE A 161 -6.82 1.84 25.00
C ILE A 161 -5.53 1.01 24.76
N LEU A 162 -4.38 1.50 25.23
CA LEU A 162 -3.13 0.75 25.20
C LEU A 162 -3.22 -0.48 26.12
N ASP A 163 -2.62 -1.58 25.65
CA ASP A 163 -2.51 -2.89 26.30
C ASP A 163 -3.84 -3.52 26.74
N GLN A 164 -4.98 -3.00 26.25
CA GLN A 164 -6.33 -3.51 26.48
C GLN A 164 -6.85 -4.29 25.25
N PRO A 165 -7.48 -5.48 25.43
CA PRO A 165 -8.20 -6.17 24.37
C PRO A 165 -9.29 -5.29 23.75
N SER A 166 -9.21 -5.07 22.44
CA SER A 166 -9.96 -4.04 21.73
C SER A 166 -10.41 -4.53 20.35
N MET A 167 -11.64 -4.20 19.96
CA MET A 167 -12.10 -4.37 18.57
C MET A 167 -11.64 -3.18 17.73
N VAL A 168 -10.54 -3.30 17.00
CA VAL A 168 -9.92 -2.19 16.28
C VAL A 168 -10.52 -2.02 14.89
N TYR A 169 -11.06 -0.83 14.63
CA TYR A 169 -11.54 -0.40 13.31
C TYR A 169 -10.47 0.41 12.57
N GLY A 170 -10.21 0.05 11.31
CA GLY A 170 -9.25 0.74 10.48
C GLY A 170 -9.30 0.37 9.01
N TYR A 171 -8.34 0.89 8.26
CA TYR A 171 -8.16 0.63 6.84
C TYR A 171 -6.84 -0.12 6.59
N PRO A 172 -6.88 -1.38 6.14
CA PRO A 172 -5.68 -2.21 6.00
C PRO A 172 -4.82 -1.77 4.81
N GLN A 173 -3.63 -2.35 4.72
CA GLN A 173 -2.79 -2.43 3.54
C GLN A 173 -2.38 -3.89 3.38
N ILE A 174 -2.85 -4.54 2.32
CA ILE A 174 -2.71 -5.99 2.11
C ILE A 174 -1.88 -6.23 0.85
N ILE A 175 -0.75 -6.93 0.96
CA ILE A 175 0.15 -7.25 -0.16
C ILE A 175 0.50 -8.73 -0.10
N ASP A 176 0.32 -9.45 -1.22
CA ASP A 176 0.59 -10.89 -1.36
C ASP A 176 0.00 -11.74 -0.22
N GLY A 177 -1.26 -11.44 0.14
CA GLY A 177 -2.02 -12.02 1.24
C GLY A 177 -1.79 -11.35 2.60
N GLN A 178 -0.66 -10.68 2.82
CA GLN A 178 -0.20 -10.26 4.15
C GLN A 178 -0.65 -8.84 4.51
N ILE A 179 -1.15 -8.62 5.73
CA ILE A 179 -1.47 -7.30 6.28
C ILE A 179 -0.17 -6.60 6.69
N LEU A 180 0.36 -5.73 5.84
CA LEU A 180 1.60 -4.98 6.10
C LEU A 180 1.39 -3.83 7.10
N SER A 181 0.22 -3.20 7.08
CA SER A 181 -0.13 -2.13 8.02
C SER A 181 -1.64 -1.92 8.12
N LEU A 182 -2.06 -1.20 9.16
CA LEU A 182 -3.44 -0.81 9.42
C LEU A 182 -3.51 0.68 9.76
N LYS A 183 -4.15 1.49 8.91
CA LYS A 183 -4.44 2.90 9.22
C LYS A 183 -5.62 2.96 10.19
N PHE A 184 -5.31 3.10 11.48
CA PHE A 184 -6.27 3.12 12.59
C PHE A 184 -7.30 4.24 12.41
N ARG A 185 -8.54 3.98 12.85
CA ARG A 185 -9.64 4.96 12.86
C ARG A 185 -10.33 5.06 14.21
N GLY A 186 -10.44 3.97 14.96
CA GLY A 186 -10.99 3.95 16.32
C GLY A 186 -11.28 2.53 16.79
N ILE A 187 -11.99 2.44 17.91
CA ILE A 187 -12.77 1.27 18.33
C ILE A 187 -14.25 1.59 18.04
N PRO A 188 -15.13 0.61 17.78
CA PRO A 188 -16.58 0.79 17.88
C PRO A 188 -17.01 1.36 19.24
N LYS A 189 -18.26 1.82 19.35
CA LYS A 189 -18.80 2.19 20.67
C LYS A 189 -18.97 0.94 21.54
N GLN A 190 -18.72 1.05 22.83
CA GLN A 190 -18.94 -0.03 23.82
C GLN A 190 -20.38 -0.56 23.75
N GLY A 191 -20.56 -1.83 24.14
CA GLY A 191 -21.86 -2.52 24.09
C GLY A 191 -22.23 -3.04 22.70
N THR A 192 -21.26 -3.24 21.80
CA THR A 192 -21.49 -3.84 20.48
C THR A 192 -20.56 -5.04 20.25
N ASP A 193 -21.09 -6.25 20.48
CA ASP A 193 -20.44 -7.54 20.16
C ASP A 193 -20.45 -7.79 18.64
N LEU A 194 -19.77 -6.90 17.93
CA LEU A 194 -19.63 -6.97 16.48
C LEU A 194 -18.59 -8.03 16.12
N PRO A 195 -18.90 -8.98 15.23
CA PRO A 195 -17.90 -9.92 14.75
C PRO A 195 -16.78 -9.21 14.00
N GLU A 196 -15.62 -9.88 13.93
CA GLU A 196 -14.57 -9.56 12.98
C GLU A 196 -15.13 -9.51 11.55
N ASP A 197 -14.71 -8.52 10.77
CA ASP A 197 -15.37 -8.13 9.52
C ASP A 197 -14.36 -7.48 8.59
N TRP A 198 -14.37 -7.92 7.33
CA TRP A 198 -13.42 -7.54 6.29
C TRP A 198 -14.13 -7.32 4.97
N SER A 199 -14.41 -6.06 4.68
CA SER A 199 -15.07 -5.62 3.45
C SER A 199 -14.13 -4.75 2.64
N MET A 200 -13.87 -5.17 1.40
CA MET A 200 -13.21 -4.34 0.39
C MET A 200 -14.17 -4.11 -0.76
N ILE A 201 -14.37 -2.85 -1.15
CA ILE A 201 -15.01 -2.49 -2.41
C ILE A 201 -13.94 -1.89 -3.32
N GLY A 202 -13.84 -2.37 -4.55
CA GLY A 202 -12.78 -2.00 -5.48
C GLY A 202 -12.95 -2.59 -6.88
N VAL A 203 -12.13 -2.14 -7.81
CA VAL A 203 -12.10 -2.67 -9.19
C VAL A 203 -11.09 -3.81 -9.28
N TRP A 204 -11.47 -4.91 -9.93
CA TRP A 204 -10.56 -6.03 -10.16
C TRP A 204 -9.59 -5.75 -11.31
N ARG A 205 -8.31 -6.04 -11.07
CA ARG A 205 -7.21 -5.82 -12.02
C ARG A 205 -6.54 -7.16 -12.32
N ALA A 206 -7.10 -7.87 -13.30
CA ALA A 206 -6.80 -9.28 -13.60
C ALA A 206 -5.32 -9.54 -13.96
N ASP A 207 -4.68 -8.67 -14.75
CA ASP A 207 -3.27 -8.77 -15.20
C ASP A 207 -2.25 -8.88 -14.05
N LYS A 208 -2.60 -8.41 -12.85
CA LYS A 208 -1.75 -8.46 -11.64
C LYS A 208 -2.44 -9.12 -10.45
N GLN A 209 -3.65 -9.65 -10.64
CA GLN A 209 -4.53 -10.16 -9.59
C GLN A 209 -4.61 -9.20 -8.39
N ARG A 210 -4.92 -7.93 -8.65
CA ARG A 210 -5.01 -6.86 -7.62
C ARG A 210 -6.42 -6.28 -7.53
N ILE A 211 -6.80 -5.87 -6.32
CA ILE A 211 -7.97 -5.03 -6.08
C ILE A 211 -7.52 -3.57 -6.03
N LEU A 212 -8.14 -2.72 -6.83
CA LEU A 212 -7.87 -1.29 -6.88
C LEU A 212 -8.94 -0.54 -6.06
N ILE A 213 -8.50 0.22 -5.05
CA ILE A 213 -9.38 0.95 -4.12
C ILE A 213 -9.03 2.44 -4.17
N GLN A 214 -9.88 3.22 -4.85
CA GLN A 214 -9.77 4.67 -4.97
C GLN A 214 -10.87 5.34 -4.14
N ARG A 215 -10.48 6.04 -3.06
CA ARG A 215 -11.48 6.75 -2.25
C ARG A 215 -12.14 7.88 -3.03
N ASP A 216 -13.35 8.19 -2.62
CA ASP A 216 -14.06 9.44 -2.93
C ASP A 216 -13.13 10.66 -2.92
N GLN A 217 -12.77 11.15 -4.11
CA GLN A 217 -11.90 12.30 -4.31
C GLN A 217 -12.54 13.62 -3.84
N SER A 218 -13.86 13.69 -3.67
CA SER A 218 -14.53 14.89 -3.16
C SER A 218 -14.17 15.19 -1.69
N ARG A 219 -13.72 14.16 -0.95
CA ARG A 219 -13.33 14.27 0.46
C ARG A 219 -11.82 14.41 0.68
N ASP A 220 -11.00 14.01 -0.29
CA ASP A 220 -9.54 14.01 -0.19
C ASP A 220 -8.91 13.96 -1.61
N PRO A 221 -8.69 15.12 -2.25
CA PRO A 221 -8.27 15.19 -3.66
C PRO A 221 -6.82 14.74 -3.91
N GLU A 222 -6.02 14.53 -2.86
CA GLU A 222 -4.65 14.03 -2.96
C GLU A 222 -4.57 12.48 -2.99
N ILE A 223 -5.69 11.77 -2.83
CA ILE A 223 -5.68 10.31 -2.74
C ILE A 223 -5.35 9.63 -4.07
N ARG A 224 -4.19 8.98 -4.05
CA ARG A 224 -3.74 7.98 -5.03
C ARG A 224 -4.54 6.68 -4.88
N ILE A 225 -4.80 6.01 -6.00
CA ILE A 225 -5.41 4.67 -6.05
C ILE A 225 -4.56 3.71 -5.21
N ARG A 226 -5.17 3.06 -4.20
CA ARG A 226 -4.53 1.99 -3.43
C ARG A 226 -4.65 0.67 -4.16
N GLN A 227 -3.60 -0.15 -4.10
CA GLN A 227 -3.59 -1.49 -4.66
C GLN A 227 -3.48 -2.50 -3.52
N HIS A 228 -4.37 -3.47 -3.50
CA HIS A 228 -4.41 -4.55 -2.52
C HIS A 228 -4.23 -5.89 -3.22
N SER A 229 -3.49 -6.79 -2.60
CA SER A 229 -3.40 -8.21 -2.97
C SER A 229 -3.71 -9.04 -1.73
N PRO A 230 -4.99 -9.31 -1.41
CA PRO A 230 -5.32 -10.48 -0.61
C PRO A 230 -4.98 -11.75 -1.41
N LEU A 231 -5.04 -12.91 -0.76
CA LEU A 231 -5.25 -14.16 -1.49
C LEU A 231 -6.68 -14.18 -2.03
N VAL A 232 -6.97 -14.97 -3.06
CA VAL A 232 -8.33 -15.11 -3.63
C VAL A 232 -8.60 -16.60 -3.82
N HIS A 233 -9.79 -17.07 -3.40
CA HIS A 233 -10.22 -18.45 -3.64
C HIS A 233 -10.45 -18.69 -5.14
N GLU A 234 -10.26 -19.91 -5.62
CA GLU A 234 -10.33 -20.23 -7.05
C GLU A 234 -11.77 -19.99 -7.59
N ASP A 235 -12.78 -20.42 -6.84
CA ASP A 235 -14.22 -20.13 -7.04
C ASP A 235 -14.55 -18.62 -7.12
N CYS A 236 -13.69 -17.75 -6.60
CA CYS A 236 -13.85 -16.30 -6.69
C CYS A 236 -13.11 -15.74 -7.92
N LEU A 237 -11.94 -16.26 -8.27
CA LEU A 237 -11.19 -15.86 -9.47
C LEU A 237 -12.00 -16.08 -10.76
N GLU A 238 -12.73 -17.19 -10.85
CA GLU A 238 -13.60 -17.50 -11.99
C GLU A 238 -14.74 -16.49 -12.21
N LYS A 239 -15.12 -15.75 -11.16
CA LYS A 239 -16.20 -14.76 -11.17
C LYS A 239 -15.71 -13.31 -11.40
N LEU A 240 -14.40 -13.12 -11.52
CA LEU A 240 -13.75 -11.80 -11.50
C LEU A 240 -13.24 -11.37 -12.88
N GLU A 241 -14.12 -10.74 -13.65
CA GLU A 241 -13.77 -10.02 -14.88
C GLU A 241 -12.97 -8.74 -14.56
N GLY A 242 -11.94 -8.46 -15.36
CA GLY A 242 -11.10 -7.26 -15.20
C GLY A 242 -11.86 -5.97 -15.50
N GLY A 243 -11.57 -4.91 -14.74
CA GLY A 243 -12.18 -3.58 -14.92
C GLY A 243 -13.57 -3.42 -14.29
N LYS A 244 -14.21 -4.51 -13.85
CA LYS A 244 -15.49 -4.46 -13.11
C LYS A 244 -15.28 -4.19 -11.62
N LEU A 245 -16.32 -3.60 -11.02
CA LEU A 245 -16.41 -3.22 -9.60
C LEU A 245 -17.04 -4.36 -8.80
N TYR A 246 -16.42 -4.72 -7.67
CA TYR A 246 -16.94 -5.76 -6.78
C TYR A 246 -16.86 -5.33 -5.30
N ARG A 247 -17.76 -5.88 -4.50
CA ARG A 247 -17.57 -6.08 -3.07
C ARG A 247 -16.88 -7.45 -2.88
N PHE A 248 -15.74 -7.44 -2.22
CA PHE A 248 -14.94 -8.62 -1.87
C PHE A 248 -15.15 -8.93 -0.39
N MET A 249 -15.77 -10.07 -0.11
CA MET A 249 -15.98 -10.62 1.23
C MET A 249 -14.72 -11.40 1.60
N CYS A 250 -14.03 -11.00 2.67
CA CYS A 250 -12.75 -11.58 3.04
C CYS A 250 -12.80 -12.26 4.41
N LYS A 251 -11.89 -13.22 4.63
CA LYS A 251 -11.57 -13.79 5.95
C LYS A 251 -10.09 -13.56 6.26
N ARG A 252 -9.76 -13.48 7.56
CA ARG A 252 -8.40 -13.38 8.07
C ARG A 252 -8.00 -14.69 8.77
N GLU A 253 -6.73 -15.05 8.66
CA GLU A 253 -6.07 -16.08 9.46
C GLU A 253 -4.68 -15.56 9.86
N GLY A 254 -4.45 -15.28 11.16
CA GLY A 254 -3.26 -14.56 11.61
C GLY A 254 -3.12 -13.19 10.94
N ILE A 255 -2.04 -12.95 10.19
CA ILE A 255 -1.85 -11.75 9.37
C ILE A 255 -2.19 -11.94 7.88
N THR A 256 -2.74 -13.10 7.50
CA THR A 256 -3.13 -13.41 6.11
C THR A 256 -4.60 -13.07 5.88
N VAL A 257 -4.94 -12.50 4.71
CA VAL A 257 -6.31 -12.21 4.30
C VAL A 257 -6.62 -12.83 2.95
N THR A 258 -7.75 -13.53 2.88
CA THR A 258 -8.23 -14.27 1.70
C THR A 258 -9.64 -13.81 1.34
N VAL A 259 -9.87 -13.49 0.06
CA VAL A 259 -11.22 -13.30 -0.51
C VAL A 259 -11.89 -14.66 -0.63
N VAL A 260 -13.07 -14.78 -0.03
CA VAL A 260 -13.88 -16.01 0.00
C VAL A 260 -15.29 -15.82 -0.58
N GLY A 261 -15.65 -14.59 -0.97
CA GLY A 261 -16.87 -14.28 -1.71
C GLY A 261 -16.71 -12.99 -2.49
N VAL A 262 -17.40 -12.89 -3.63
CA VAL A 262 -17.40 -11.71 -4.49
C VAL A 262 -18.83 -11.42 -4.95
N GLU A 263 -19.20 -10.14 -4.90
CA GLU A 263 -20.51 -9.62 -5.30
C GLU A 263 -20.25 -8.49 -6.30
N ALA A 264 -20.73 -8.64 -7.54
CA ALA A 264 -20.56 -7.64 -8.58
C ALA A 264 -21.47 -6.44 -8.27
N ILE A 265 -20.88 -5.25 -8.15
CA ILE A 265 -21.66 -4.03 -7.94
C ILE A 265 -22.03 -3.49 -9.32
N VAL A 266 -23.28 -3.73 -9.72
CA VAL A 266 -23.85 -3.07 -10.90
C VAL A 266 -23.91 -1.58 -10.62
N SER A 267 -23.03 -0.83 -11.28
CA SER A 267 -23.12 0.63 -11.27
C SER A 267 -24.31 1.00 -12.16
N GLU A 268 -25.38 1.52 -11.58
CA GLU A 268 -26.47 2.11 -12.36
C GLU A 268 -25.92 3.23 -13.24
N GLU A 269 -25.86 2.99 -14.54
CA GLU A 269 -25.60 4.05 -15.51
C GLU A 269 -26.84 4.95 -15.55
N LYS A 270 -26.83 6.02 -14.73
CA LYS A 270 -27.76 7.13 -14.88
C LYS A 270 -27.53 7.79 -16.24
N HIS A 271 -28.22 7.31 -17.27
CA HIS A 271 -28.24 7.91 -18.59
C HIS A 271 -28.58 9.41 -18.46
N PRO A 272 -27.67 10.32 -18.83
CA PRO A 272 -27.90 11.76 -18.72
C PRO A 272 -28.72 12.25 -19.93
N ASN A 273 -29.88 11.64 -20.16
CA ASN A 273 -30.89 12.03 -21.16
C ASN A 273 -32.23 11.31 -20.89
N GLN A 274 -32.90 11.71 -19.82
CA GLN A 274 -34.37 11.72 -19.79
C GLN A 274 -34.83 13.15 -19.51
N THR A 275 -35.05 13.90 -20.59
CA THR A 275 -35.78 15.16 -20.54
C THR A 275 -37.21 14.86 -20.11
N LEU A 276 -37.60 15.35 -18.93
CA LEU A 276 -39.01 15.28 -18.51
C LEU A 276 -39.85 16.25 -19.37
N PRO A 277 -41.10 15.87 -19.71
CA PRO A 277 -42.08 16.78 -20.32
C PRO A 277 -42.63 17.80 -19.31
#